data_AF-A0A2K1FSL8-F1
#
_entry.id   AF-A0A2K1FSL8-F1
#
_cell.length_a   1.000
_cell.length_b   1.000
_cell.length_c   1.000
_cell.angle_alpha   90.00
_cell.angle_beta   90.00
_cell.angle_gamma   90.00
#
_symmetry.space_group_name_H-M   'P 1'
#
loop_
_entity.id
_entity.type
_entity.pdbx_description
1 polymer ?
#
loop_
_entity_poly.entity_id
_entity_poly.type
_entity_poly.pdbx_seq_one_letter_code
_entity_poly.pdbx_strand_id
1 'polypeptide(L)' 'MAQARTLAGWIAVIAEDRGLDERGVASATGLDIEDVRAVLGGTVFMMPVSTLDRALRRLEGRPH' A
#
# COMPACT_ATOMS: atom_id res chain seq x y z
N MET A 1 -12.44 -0.09 9.84
CA MET A 1 -12.76 -0.05 8.40
C MET A 1 -12.29 1.24 7.72
N ALA A 2 -12.62 2.44 8.23
CA ALA A 2 -12.22 3.71 7.59
C ALA A 2 -10.69 3.91 7.49
N GLN A 3 -9.95 3.64 8.55
CA GLN A 3 -8.49 3.87 8.59
C GLN A 3 -7.70 3.02 7.59
N ALA A 4 -8.04 1.73 7.45
CA ALA A 4 -7.40 0.85 6.46
C ALA A 4 -7.63 1.37 5.04
N ARG A 5 -8.85 1.82 4.73
CA ARG A 5 -9.18 2.41 3.43
C ARG A 5 -8.41 3.71 3.17
N THR A 6 -8.25 4.55 4.18
CA THR A 6 -7.43 5.76 4.07
C THR A 6 -5.96 5.44 3.78
N LEU A 7 -5.35 4.49 4.51
CA LEU A 7 -3.96 4.09 4.27
C LEU A 7 -3.76 3.47 2.89
N ALA A 8 -4.70 2.63 2.45
CA ALA A 8 -4.69 2.07 1.10
C ALA A 8 -4.76 3.16 0.03
N GLY A 9 -5.62 4.17 0.24
CA GLY A 9 -5.69 5.34 -0.63
C GLY A 9 -4.37 6.11 -0.71
N TRP A 10 -3.69 6.32 0.41
CA TRP A 10 -2.37 6.97 0.41
C TRP A 10 -1.31 6.16 -0.34
N ILE A 11 -1.27 4.84 -0.13
CA ILE A 11 -0.36 3.95 -0.87
C ILE A 11 -0.62 4.06 -2.39
N ALA A 12 -1.89 4.03 -2.81
CA ALA A 12 -2.26 4.14 -4.21
C ALA A 12 -1.85 5.49 -4.82
N VAL A 13 -2.11 6.61 -4.12
CA VAL A 13 -1.73 7.95 -4.58
C VAL A 13 -0.21 8.09 -4.72
N ILE A 14 0.57 7.61 -3.75
CA ILE A 14 2.04 7.69 -3.81
C ILE A 14 2.58 6.76 -4.91
N ALA A 15 1.97 5.60 -5.11
CA ALA A 15 2.35 4.70 -6.19
C ALA A 15 2.13 5.33 -7.56
N GLU A 16 0.98 5.98 -7.76
CA GLU A 16 0.65 6.71 -8.98
C GLU A 16 1.59 7.89 -9.22
N ASP A 17 1.84 8.72 -8.19
CA ASP A 17 2.77 9.85 -8.24
C ASP A 17 4.19 9.44 -8.66
N ARG A 18 4.63 8.25 -8.22
CA ARG A 18 5.94 7.68 -8.56
C ARG A 18 5.94 6.82 -9.82
N GLY A 19 4.81 6.67 -10.51
CA GLY A 19 4.67 5.84 -11.70
C GLY A 19 4.96 4.36 -11.46
N LEU A 20 4.68 3.85 -10.26
CA LEU A 20 4.91 2.45 -9.89
C LEU A 20 3.80 1.54 -10.45
N ASP A 21 4.20 0.45 -11.10
CA ASP A 21 3.30 -0.64 -11.45
C ASP A 21 3.07 -1.58 -10.24
N GLU A 22 2.19 -2.58 -10.37
CA GLU A 22 1.88 -3.51 -9.28
C GLU A 22 3.15 -4.15 -8.68
N ARG A 23 4.13 -4.47 -9.52
CA ARG A 23 5.39 -5.09 -9.10
C ARG A 23 6.30 -4.09 -8.38
N GLY A 24 6.35 -2.85 -8.84
CA GLY A 24 7.06 -1.75 -8.20
C GLY A 24 6.49 -1.45 -6.82
N VAL A 25 5.16 -1.42 -6.69
CA VAL A 25 4.49 -1.26 -5.39
C VAL A 25 4.79 -2.44 -4.46
N ALA A 26 4.70 -3.67 -4.95
CA ALA A 26 5.04 -4.87 -4.17
C ALA A 26 6.48 -4.81 -3.67
N SER A 27 7.42 -4.44 -4.54
CA SER A 27 8.83 -4.29 -4.17
C SER A 27 9.06 -3.18 -3.14
N ALA A 28 8.42 -2.03 -3.30
CA ALA A 28 8.62 -0.87 -2.42
C ALA A 28 7.94 -1.01 -1.05
N THR A 29 6.80 -1.71 -0.99
CA THR A 29 6.04 -1.91 0.25
C THR A 29 6.39 -3.22 0.97
N GLY A 30 6.89 -4.21 0.23
CA GLY A 30 7.06 -5.59 0.69
C GLY A 30 5.73 -6.33 0.87
N LEU A 31 4.65 -5.83 0.28
CA LEU A 31 3.39 -6.55 0.14
C LEU A 31 3.52 -7.60 -0.97
N ASP A 32 2.72 -8.66 -0.87
CA ASP A 32 2.56 -9.56 -2.00
C ASP A 32 1.71 -8.91 -3.10
N ILE A 33 1.73 -9.51 -4.30
CA ILE A 33 1.07 -8.93 -5.47
C ILE A 33 -0.47 -8.95 -5.34
N GLU A 34 -1.03 -9.87 -4.57
CA GLU A 34 -2.49 -9.97 -4.37
C GLU A 34 -2.98 -8.87 -3.43
N ASP A 35 -2.23 -8.61 -2.35
CA ASP A 35 -2.41 -7.49 -1.43
C ASP A 35 -2.27 -6.15 -2.15
N VAL A 36 -1.27 -6.01 -3.04
CA VAL A 36 -1.12 -4.79 -3.85
C VAL A 36 -2.36 -4.57 -4.73
N ARG A 37 -2.87 -5.61 -5.38
CA ARG A 37 -4.10 -5.50 -6.17
C ARG A 37 -5.30 -5.14 -5.33
N ALA A 38 -5.39 -5.66 -4.11
CA ALA A 38 -6.45 -5.29 -3.17
C ALA A 38 -6.33 -3.83 -2.73
N VAL A 39 -5.12 -3.33 -2.49
CA VAL A 39 -4.84 -1.93 -2.15
C VAL A 39 -5.21 -1.00 -3.31
N LEU A 40 -4.71 -1.28 -4.51
CA LEU A 40 -4.96 -0.44 -5.70
C LEU A 40 -6.41 -0.56 -6.19
N GLY A 41 -7.05 -1.72 -6.01
CA GLY A 41 -8.46 -1.96 -6.32
C GLY A 41 -9.44 -1.48 -5.25
N GLY A 42 -8.96 -0.97 -4.12
CA GLY A 42 -9.79 -0.46 -3.02
C GLY A 42 -10.54 -1.53 -2.22
N THR A 43 -10.16 -2.80 -2.34
CA THR A 43 -10.77 -3.97 -1.69
C THR A 43 -10.01 -4.42 -0.42
N VAL A 44 -9.50 -3.47 0.37
CA VAL A 44 -8.70 -3.72 1.59
C VAL A 44 -9.47 -4.20 2.82
N PHE A 45 -10.66 -4.77 2.66
CA PHE A 45 -11.56 -5.13 3.77
C PHE A 45 -10.97 -6.14 4.77
N MET A 46 -9.99 -6.95 4.33
CA MET A 46 -9.39 -8.02 5.14
C MET A 46 -7.94 -7.74 5.56
N MET A 47 -7.35 -6.60 5.16
CA MET A 47 -5.95 -6.30 5.47
C MET A 47 -5.79 -5.67 6.85
N PRO A 48 -4.83 -6.13 7.67
CA PRO A 48 -4.50 -5.49 8.94
C PRO A 48 -4.00 -4.05 8.72
N VAL A 49 -4.48 -3.12 9.54
CA VAL A 49 -4.03 -1.71 9.52
C VAL A 49 -2.52 -1.60 9.72
N SER A 50 -1.93 -2.46 10.56
CA SER A 50 -0.48 -2.52 10.80
C SER A 50 0.32 -2.89 9.55
N THR A 51 -0.22 -3.75 8.69
CA THR A 51 0.40 -4.13 7.41
C THR A 51 0.41 -2.93 6.46
N LEU A 52 -0.72 -2.22 6.36
CA LEU A 52 -0.82 -1.01 5.53
C LEU A 52 0.04 0.14 6.05
N ASP A 53 0.11 0.36 7.36
CA ASP A 53 0.98 1.38 7.97
C ASP A 53 2.46 1.07 7.71
N ARG A 54 2.88 -0.19 7.83
CA ARG A 54 4.25 -0.62 7.51
C ARG A 54 4.56 -0.44 6.01
N ALA A 55 3.63 -0.81 5.14
CA ALA A 55 3.75 -0.64 3.70
C ALA A 55 3.91 0.84 3.33
N LEU A 56 3.07 1.71 3.89
CA LEU A 56 3.12 3.15 3.68
C LEU A 56 4.45 3.75 4.15
N ARG A 57 4.93 3.40 5.35
CA ARG A 57 6.21 3.89 5.87
C ARG A 57 7.41 3.50 5.00
N ARG A 58 7.41 2.26 4.49
CA ARG A 58 8.44 1.80 3.54
C ARG A 58 8.39 2.57 2.24
N LEU A 59 7.19 2.79 1.71
CA LEU A 59 6.98 3.59 0.52
C LEU A 59 7.44 5.04 0.71
N GLU A 60 7.18 5.64 1.86
CA GLU A 60 7.67 6.98 2.24
C GLU A 60 9.20 7.05 2.41
N GLY A 61 9.91 5.90 2.43
CA GLY A 61 11.35 5.86 2.64
C GLY A 61 11.75 6.26 4.06
N ARG A 62 10.83 6.19 5.03
CA ARG A 62 11.12 6.45 6.45
C ARG A 62 11.74 5.18 7.06
N PRO A 63 13.06 5.18 7.34
CA PRO A 63 13.69 4.07 8.01
C PRO A 63 13.37 4.15 9.51
N HIS A 64 13.09 3.01 10.11
CA HIS A 64 13.39 2.79 11.52
C HIS A 64 14.70 2.03 11.61
#